data_AF-A0A6G3U9Z0-F1
#
_entry.id   AF-A0A6G3U9Z0-F1
#
_cell.length_a   1.000
_cell.length_b   1.000
_cell.length_c   1.000
_cell.angle_alpha   90.00
_cell.angle_beta   90.00
_cell.angle_gamma   90.00
#
_symmetry.space_group_name_H-M   'P 1'
#
loop_
_entity.id
_entity.type
_entity.pdbx_description
1 polymer ?
#
loop_
_entity_poly.entity_id
_entity_poly.type
_entity_poly.pdbx_seq_one_letter_code
_entity_poly.pdbx_strand_id
1 'polypeptide(L)'
;PEGGAEAAVPMLVDRLMPGPLAGLVFGAIVVGALVPAAVMSIAAATSFVRNVYVEYVHPTATPKRQVRIAKAVSLTAKLGAVAFVFGLRDQDAINLQLLGGVWILQVFPAVAVGLYTRWLHPRALLAGWAAGMVTGTWLVVREGFSSIVPLGPGGGPLEIYAGVAALVLNLTVAVACTAALHRLGVPRGADATDLPSRLMVRRRPETGANNP
;
A
#
# COMPACT_ATOMS: atom_id res chain seq x y z
N PRO A 1 14.31 -22.83 14.65
CA PRO A 1 15.64 -22.89 15.30
C PRO A 1 15.90 -21.55 15.98
N GLU A 2 16.73 -21.51 17.02
CA GLU A 2 17.09 -20.23 17.65
C GLU A 2 17.71 -19.31 16.60
N GLY A 3 17.11 -18.13 16.39
CA GLY A 3 17.60 -17.13 15.43
C GLY A 3 17.27 -17.35 13.96
N GLY A 4 16.43 -18.33 13.59
CA GLY A 4 16.01 -18.57 12.20
C GLY A 4 14.58 -19.09 12.08
N ALA A 5 13.60 -18.22 12.28
CA ALA A 5 12.18 -18.58 12.24
C ALA A 5 11.73 -18.99 10.83
N GLU A 6 12.31 -18.38 9.80
CA GLU A 6 12.10 -18.64 8.39
C GLU A 6 12.45 -20.07 7.97
N ALA A 7 13.43 -20.70 8.63
CA ALA A 7 13.84 -22.08 8.37
C ALA A 7 12.95 -23.13 9.07
N ALA A 8 12.05 -22.70 9.96
CA ALA A 8 11.25 -23.63 10.77
C ALA A 8 10.37 -24.55 9.90
N VAL A 9 9.70 -24.00 8.88
CA VAL A 9 8.81 -24.77 8.00
C VAL A 9 9.61 -25.74 7.11
N PRO A 10 10.67 -25.33 6.39
CA PRO A 10 11.49 -26.25 5.62
C PRO A 10 12.11 -27.38 6.48
N MET A 11 12.63 -27.06 7.68
CA MET A 11 13.21 -28.05 8.58
C MET A 11 12.18 -29.06 9.08
N LEU A 12 10.94 -28.62 9.29
CA LEU A 12 9.85 -29.49 9.72
C LEU A 12 9.48 -30.51 8.64
N VAL A 13 9.41 -30.06 7.38
CA VAL A 13 9.13 -30.92 6.22
C VAL A 13 10.24 -31.96 6.05
N ASP A 14 11.50 -31.55 6.14
CA ASP A 14 12.66 -32.44 6.03
C ASP A 14 12.70 -33.52 7.12
N ARG A 15 12.31 -33.17 8.36
CA ARG A 15 12.35 -34.11 9.48
C ARG A 15 11.15 -35.06 9.59
N LEU A 16 9.99 -34.67 9.08
CA LEU A 16 8.75 -35.44 9.26
C LEU A 16 8.34 -36.24 8.02
N MET A 17 8.84 -35.91 6.82
CA MET A 17 8.35 -36.52 5.58
C MET A 17 9.34 -37.51 4.95
N PRO A 18 8.84 -38.59 4.32
CA PRO A 18 9.65 -39.44 3.45
C PRO A 18 10.16 -38.65 2.23
N GLY A 19 11.37 -38.93 1.76
CA GLY A 19 12.06 -38.17 0.70
C GLY A 19 11.22 -37.79 -0.55
N PRO A 20 10.45 -38.71 -1.16
CA PRO A 20 9.61 -38.37 -2.32
C PRO A 20 8.52 -37.34 -2.01
N LEU A 21 7.93 -37.40 -0.80
CA LEU A 21 6.90 -36.46 -0.36
C LEU A 21 7.51 -35.11 0.04
N ALA A 22 8.69 -35.09 0.67
CA ALA A 22 9.43 -33.87 0.95
C ALA A 22 9.76 -33.10 -0.34
N GLY A 23 10.22 -33.81 -1.39
CA GLY A 23 10.47 -33.23 -2.70
C GLY A 23 9.22 -32.60 -3.35
N LEU A 24 8.07 -33.26 -3.23
CA LEU A 24 6.79 -32.71 -3.70
C LEU A 24 6.42 -31.41 -2.96
N VAL A 25 6.58 -31.38 -1.63
CA VAL A 25 6.26 -30.21 -0.80
C VAL A 25 7.20 -29.05 -1.11
N PHE A 26 8.51 -29.29 -1.24
CA PHE A 26 9.45 -28.24 -1.64
C PHE A 26 9.15 -27.68 -3.04
N GLY A 27 8.78 -28.54 -3.99
CA GLY A 27 8.31 -28.09 -5.31
C GLY A 27 7.09 -27.18 -5.21
N ALA A 28 6.10 -27.55 -4.39
CA ALA A 28 4.91 -26.74 -4.16
C ALA A 28 5.24 -25.36 -3.53
N ILE A 29 6.17 -25.32 -2.57
CA ILE A 29 6.64 -24.06 -1.95
C ILE A 29 7.30 -23.16 -2.99
N VAL A 30 8.17 -23.72 -3.86
CA VAL A 30 8.83 -22.96 -4.93
C VAL A 30 7.83 -22.38 -5.92
N VAL A 31 6.86 -23.17 -6.37
CA VAL A 31 5.79 -22.69 -7.26
C VAL A 31 4.94 -21.62 -6.55
N GLY A 32 4.61 -21.84 -5.28
CA GLY A 32 3.86 -20.89 -4.46
C GLY A 32 4.58 -19.56 -4.25
N ALA A 33 5.91 -19.55 -4.21
CA ALA A 33 6.71 -18.33 -4.11
C ALA A 33 6.88 -17.61 -5.47
N LEU A 34 6.99 -18.36 -6.57
CA LEU A 34 7.28 -17.80 -7.89
C LEU A 34 6.11 -16.97 -8.45
N VAL A 35 4.86 -17.44 -8.25
CA VAL A 35 3.68 -16.80 -8.83
C VAL A 35 3.43 -15.39 -8.27
N PRO A 36 3.37 -15.17 -6.94
CA PRO A 36 3.21 -13.84 -6.37
C PRO A 36 4.34 -12.89 -6.78
N ALA A 37 5.60 -13.35 -6.76
CA ALA A 37 6.75 -12.53 -7.13
C ALA A 37 6.64 -11.96 -8.56
N ALA A 38 6.22 -12.79 -9.52
CA ALA A 38 6.04 -12.36 -10.91
C ALA A 38 4.91 -11.34 -11.06
N VAL A 39 3.75 -11.60 -10.44
CA VAL A 39 2.56 -10.73 -10.55
C VAL A 39 2.80 -9.39 -9.86
N MET A 40 3.46 -9.37 -8.69
CA MET A 40 3.81 -8.16 -7.96
C MET A 40 4.76 -7.26 -8.78
N SER A 41 5.76 -7.84 -9.44
CA SER A 41 6.68 -7.10 -10.31
C SER A 41 5.95 -6.43 -11.49
N ILE A 42 5.00 -7.14 -12.10
CA ILE A 42 4.18 -6.59 -13.19
C ILE A 42 3.26 -5.48 -12.67
N ALA A 43 2.60 -5.71 -11.54
CA ALA A 43 1.70 -4.75 -10.91
C ALA A 43 2.44 -3.44 -10.60
N ALA A 44 3.62 -3.53 -9.95
CA ALA A 44 4.47 -2.37 -9.65
C ALA A 44 4.85 -1.60 -10.93
N ALA A 45 5.26 -2.31 -11.98
CA ALA A 45 5.63 -1.69 -13.25
C ALA A 45 4.45 -0.98 -13.93
N THR A 46 3.27 -1.61 -13.95
CA THR A 46 2.07 -0.98 -14.54
C THR A 46 1.57 0.21 -13.72
N SER A 47 1.63 0.14 -12.39
CA SER A 47 1.29 1.24 -11.50
C SER A 47 2.22 2.42 -11.71
N PHE A 48 3.54 2.18 -11.79
CA PHE A 48 4.51 3.23 -12.08
C PHE A 48 4.26 3.87 -13.46
N VAL A 49 4.05 3.07 -14.50
CA VAL A 49 3.84 3.63 -15.85
C VAL A 49 2.57 4.47 -15.92
N ARG A 50 1.46 3.99 -15.34
CA ARG A 50 0.19 4.71 -15.41
C ARG A 50 0.14 5.94 -14.50
N ASN A 51 0.61 5.80 -13.26
CA ASN A 51 0.44 6.83 -12.24
C ASN A 51 1.61 7.82 -12.16
N VAL A 52 2.79 7.45 -12.65
CA VAL A 52 3.98 8.31 -12.60
C VAL A 52 4.41 8.72 -14.00
N TYR A 53 4.69 7.74 -14.87
CA TYR A 53 5.26 8.04 -16.19
C TYR A 53 4.30 8.79 -17.12
N VAL A 54 3.06 8.30 -17.27
CA VAL A 54 2.07 8.96 -18.12
C VAL A 54 1.67 10.30 -17.50
N GLU A 55 1.33 10.34 -16.22
CA GLU A 55 0.83 11.56 -15.57
C GLU A 55 1.85 12.70 -15.55
N TYR A 56 3.11 12.42 -15.17
CA TYR A 56 4.10 13.48 -14.91
C TYR A 56 5.21 13.59 -15.95
N VAL A 57 5.53 12.52 -16.70
CA VAL A 57 6.69 12.52 -17.61
C VAL A 57 6.27 12.65 -19.07
N HIS A 58 5.27 11.89 -19.52
CA HIS A 58 4.85 11.89 -20.92
C HIS A 58 3.34 11.60 -21.09
N PRO A 59 2.47 12.60 -20.92
CA PRO A 59 1.01 12.44 -20.94
C PRO A 59 0.43 11.86 -22.25
N THR A 60 1.12 12.07 -23.37
CA THR A 60 0.70 11.59 -24.70
C THR A 60 1.34 10.27 -25.10
N ALA A 61 1.87 9.49 -24.14
CA ALA A 61 2.57 8.24 -24.43
C ALA A 61 1.65 7.17 -25.06
N THR A 62 2.04 6.68 -26.24
CA THR A 62 1.30 5.63 -26.95
C THR A 62 1.29 4.30 -26.17
N PRO A 63 0.27 3.42 -26.35
CA PRO A 63 0.19 2.15 -25.65
C PRO A 63 1.43 1.26 -25.85
N LYS A 64 2.01 1.26 -27.06
CA LYS A 64 3.25 0.53 -27.38
C LYS A 64 4.43 1.00 -26.52
N ARG A 65 4.52 2.31 -26.25
CA ARG A 65 5.59 2.89 -25.43
C ARG A 65 5.39 2.60 -23.95
N GLN A 66 4.16 2.68 -23.46
CA GLN A 66 3.83 2.32 -22.08
C GLN A 66 4.24 0.86 -21.77
N VAL A 67 3.92 -0.08 -22.66
CA VAL A 67 4.33 -1.49 -22.50
C VAL A 67 5.85 -1.65 -22.48
N ARG A 68 6.56 -0.95 -23.37
CA ARG A 68 8.03 -1.01 -23.41
C ARG A 68 8.65 -0.52 -22.09
N ILE A 69 8.12 0.56 -21.53
CA ILE A 69 8.61 1.13 -20.28
C ILE A 69 8.21 0.24 -19.10
N ALA A 70 7.00 -0.32 -19.08
CA ALA A 70 6.58 -1.26 -18.05
C ALA A 70 7.49 -2.50 -18.02
N LYS A 71 7.88 -3.03 -19.19
CA LYS A 71 8.85 -4.13 -19.27
C LYS A 71 10.22 -3.73 -18.71
N ALA A 72 10.70 -2.53 -19.05
CA ALA A 72 11.96 -2.01 -18.50
C ALA A 72 11.91 -1.87 -16.97
N VAL A 73 10.85 -1.27 -16.43
CA VAL A 73 10.64 -1.10 -14.99
C VAL A 73 10.52 -2.44 -14.27
N SER A 74 9.78 -3.41 -14.83
CA SER A 74 9.69 -4.76 -14.27
C SER A 74 11.04 -5.47 -14.27
N LEU A 75 11.85 -5.30 -15.33
CA LEU A 75 13.21 -5.83 -15.38
C LEU A 75 14.09 -5.20 -14.30
N THR A 76 14.05 -3.88 -14.15
CA THR A 76 14.78 -3.17 -13.08
C THR A 76 14.35 -3.64 -11.70
N ALA A 77 13.06 -3.83 -11.45
CA ALA A 77 12.56 -4.35 -10.19
C ALA A 77 13.08 -5.76 -9.89
N LYS A 78 13.15 -6.64 -10.90
CA LYS A 78 13.72 -8.00 -10.75
C LYS A 78 15.21 -7.95 -10.46
N LEU A 79 15.96 -7.09 -11.15
CA LEU A 79 17.39 -6.90 -10.87
C LEU A 79 17.63 -6.37 -9.45
N GLY A 80 16.80 -5.40 -9.00
CA GLY A 80 16.81 -4.93 -7.63
C GLY A 80 16.52 -6.04 -6.62
N ALA A 81 15.51 -6.87 -6.88
CA ALA A 81 15.19 -8.02 -6.02
C ALA A 81 16.36 -9.01 -5.92
N VAL A 82 17.05 -9.32 -7.03
CA VAL A 82 18.25 -10.17 -7.01
C VAL A 82 19.36 -9.53 -6.18
N ALA A 83 19.60 -8.23 -6.33
CA ALA A 83 20.58 -7.51 -5.50
C ALA A 83 20.23 -7.57 -4.01
N PHE A 84 18.95 -7.46 -3.65
CA PHE A 84 18.48 -7.59 -2.27
C PHE A 84 18.66 -9.01 -1.71
N VAL A 85 18.44 -10.06 -2.52
CA VAL A 85 18.66 -11.46 -2.11
C VAL A 85 20.12 -11.74 -1.76
N PHE A 86 21.08 -11.14 -2.48
CA PHE A 86 22.50 -11.32 -2.17
C PHE A 86 23.04 -10.33 -1.13
N GLY A 87 22.39 -9.18 -0.97
CA GLY A 87 22.89 -8.07 -0.15
C GLY A 87 22.32 -7.99 1.27
N LEU A 88 21.17 -8.62 1.55
CA LEU A 88 20.51 -8.55 2.87
C LEU A 88 20.48 -9.91 3.57
N ARG A 89 20.38 -9.87 4.90
CA ARG A 89 20.12 -11.06 5.72
C ARG A 89 18.64 -11.40 5.63
N ASP A 90 18.28 -12.68 5.78
CA ASP A 90 16.88 -13.14 5.70
C ASP A 90 15.95 -12.40 6.70
N GLN A 91 16.47 -12.09 7.88
CA GLN A 91 15.76 -11.32 8.91
C GLN A 91 15.43 -9.88 8.44
N ASP A 92 16.28 -9.27 7.62
CA ASP A 92 16.08 -7.92 7.11
C ASP A 92 14.95 -7.90 6.08
N ALA A 93 14.75 -8.98 5.30
CA ALA A 93 13.63 -9.10 4.36
C ALA A 93 12.28 -9.08 5.10
N ILE A 94 12.19 -9.75 6.25
CA ILE A 94 11.00 -9.74 7.12
C ILE A 94 10.77 -8.31 7.65
N ASN A 95 11.81 -7.65 8.13
CA ASN A 95 11.73 -6.28 8.64
C ASN A 95 11.31 -5.28 7.55
N LEU A 96 11.83 -5.41 6.32
CA LEU A 96 11.44 -4.59 5.18
C LEU A 96 9.98 -4.82 4.76
N GLN A 97 9.49 -6.06 4.83
CA GLN A 97 8.10 -6.37 4.58
C GLN A 97 7.18 -5.73 5.63
N LEU A 98 7.56 -5.80 6.92
CA LEU A 98 6.83 -5.14 8.00
C LEU A 98 6.85 -3.61 7.82
N LEU A 99 7.99 -3.03 7.46
CA LEU A 99 8.12 -1.61 7.13
C LEU A 99 7.21 -1.21 5.94
N GLY A 100 7.17 -2.03 4.88
CA GLY A 100 6.23 -1.86 3.77
C GLY A 100 4.77 -1.87 4.25
N GLY A 101 4.44 -2.76 5.20
CA GLY A 101 3.15 -2.80 5.86
C GLY A 101 2.83 -1.52 6.64
N VAL A 102 3.81 -0.92 7.33
CA VAL A 102 3.67 0.38 8.03
C VAL A 102 3.25 1.46 7.04
N TRP A 103 3.87 1.53 5.87
CA TRP A 103 3.57 2.53 4.85
C TRP A 103 2.21 2.32 4.19
N ILE A 104 1.87 1.08 3.83
CA ILE A 104 0.57 0.75 3.23
C ILE A 104 -0.57 1.09 4.19
N LEU A 105 -0.39 0.83 5.49
CA LEU A 105 -1.40 1.12 6.51
C LEU A 105 -1.74 2.61 6.60
N GLN A 106 -0.83 3.52 6.24
CA GLN A 106 -1.11 4.96 6.29
C GLN A 106 -2.04 5.46 5.18
N VAL A 107 -2.21 4.68 4.11
CA VAL A 107 -3.16 4.99 3.04
C VAL A 107 -4.58 4.55 3.42
N PHE A 108 -4.71 3.64 4.40
CA PHE A 108 -5.99 3.09 4.82
C PHE A 108 -7.04 4.14 5.23
N PRO A 109 -6.73 5.17 6.06
CA PRO A 109 -7.71 6.20 6.40
C PRO A 109 -8.24 6.96 5.19
N ALA A 110 -7.38 7.28 4.22
CA ALA A 110 -7.77 8.00 3.03
C ALA A 110 -8.73 7.17 2.16
N VAL A 111 -8.48 5.86 2.04
CA VAL A 111 -9.32 4.94 1.25
C VAL A 111 -10.62 4.60 1.98
N ALA A 112 -10.53 4.17 3.24
CA ALA A 112 -11.70 3.75 4.03
C ALA A 112 -12.64 4.92 4.29
N VAL A 113 -12.12 6.05 4.80
CA VAL A 113 -12.98 7.21 5.07
C VAL A 113 -13.45 7.82 3.75
N GLY A 114 -12.59 7.92 2.73
CA GLY A 114 -13.00 8.42 1.41
C GLY A 114 -14.16 7.63 0.78
N LEU A 115 -14.22 6.31 1.01
CA LEU A 115 -15.28 5.44 0.50
C LEU A 115 -16.57 5.52 1.33
N TYR A 116 -16.47 5.53 2.66
CA TYR A 116 -17.65 5.45 3.55
C TYR A 116 -18.20 6.82 3.97
N THR A 117 -17.41 7.89 4.01
CA THR A 117 -17.84 9.18 4.56
C THR A 117 -17.08 10.37 3.98
N ARG A 118 -17.79 11.36 3.44
CA ARG A 118 -17.18 12.63 2.93
C ARG A 118 -16.83 13.65 4.03
N TRP A 119 -16.67 13.19 5.28
CA TRP A 119 -16.54 14.06 6.43
C TRP A 119 -15.15 14.69 6.54
N LEU A 120 -14.10 13.93 6.24
CA LEU A 120 -12.72 14.40 6.31
C LEU A 120 -12.33 15.24 5.09
N HIS A 121 -11.63 16.35 5.33
CA HIS A 121 -11.17 17.25 4.26
C HIS A 121 -10.01 16.59 3.50
N PRO A 122 -9.95 16.59 2.15
CA PRO A 122 -8.87 15.94 1.39
C PRO A 122 -7.46 16.39 1.80
N ARG A 123 -7.27 17.69 2.01
CA ARG A 123 -6.01 18.27 2.55
C ARG A 123 -5.67 17.78 3.96
N ALA A 124 -6.65 17.53 4.82
CA ALA A 124 -6.43 17.00 6.16
C ALA A 124 -6.02 15.51 6.11
N LEU A 125 -6.62 14.73 5.20
CA LEU A 125 -6.21 13.35 4.94
C LEU A 125 -4.76 13.27 4.43
N LEU A 126 -4.35 14.18 3.54
CA LEU A 126 -2.96 14.27 3.08
C LEU A 126 -2.00 14.64 4.21
N ALA A 127 -2.38 15.58 5.08
CA ALA A 127 -1.59 15.95 6.26
C ALA A 127 -1.46 14.78 7.25
N GLY A 128 -2.56 14.08 7.52
CA GLY A 128 -2.57 12.87 8.36
C GLY A 128 -1.69 11.76 7.78
N TRP A 129 -1.80 11.51 6.49
CA TRP A 129 -0.93 10.56 5.77
C TRP A 129 0.54 10.93 5.90
N ALA A 130 0.90 12.20 5.67
CA ALA A 130 2.29 12.66 5.79
C ALA A 130 2.81 12.50 7.22
N ALA A 131 2.02 12.87 8.22
CA ALA A 131 2.37 12.70 9.63
C ALA A 131 2.56 11.21 10.01
N GLY A 132 1.68 10.34 9.53
CA GLY A 132 1.78 8.89 9.72
C GLY A 132 3.01 8.30 9.03
N MET A 133 3.30 8.69 7.79
CA MET A 133 4.47 8.22 7.04
C MET A 133 5.78 8.63 7.71
N VAL A 134 5.90 9.90 8.12
CA VAL A 134 7.10 10.41 8.79
C VAL A 134 7.29 9.74 10.14
N THR A 135 6.22 9.66 10.95
CA THR A 135 6.32 9.08 12.30
C THR A 135 6.56 7.58 12.27
N GLY A 136 5.87 6.85 11.40
CA GLY A 136 6.10 5.41 11.22
C GLY A 136 7.52 5.10 10.79
N THR A 137 8.06 5.87 9.83
CA THR A 137 9.46 5.72 9.39
C THR A 137 10.44 6.07 10.51
N TRP A 138 10.20 7.17 11.24
CA TRP A 138 11.05 7.58 12.35
C TRP A 138 11.11 6.55 13.48
N LEU A 139 9.96 5.97 13.85
CA LEU A 139 9.88 4.93 14.88
C LEU A 139 10.67 3.67 14.46
N VAL A 140 10.47 3.18 13.24
CA VAL A 140 11.17 1.99 12.73
C VAL A 140 12.68 2.22 12.62
N VAL A 141 13.11 3.41 12.19
CA VAL A 141 14.54 3.76 12.10
C VAL A 141 15.18 3.86 13.48
N ARG A 142 14.47 4.42 14.47
CA ARG A 142 14.98 4.53 15.84
C ARG A 142 15.18 3.18 16.52
N GLU A 143 14.32 2.22 16.25
CA GLU A 143 14.40 0.86 16.80
C GLU A 143 15.25 -0.09 15.93
N GLY A 144 16.10 0.44 15.05
CA GLY A 144 17.04 -0.37 14.26
C GLY A 144 16.37 -1.27 13.22
N PHE A 145 15.33 -0.77 12.54
CA PHE A 145 14.47 -1.50 11.60
C PHE A 145 13.55 -2.54 12.25
N SER A 146 13.41 -2.53 13.56
CA SER A 146 12.30 -3.23 14.23
C SER A 146 10.99 -2.48 14.01
N SER A 147 9.93 -3.22 13.66
CA SER A 147 8.57 -2.66 13.57
C SER A 147 7.82 -2.70 14.90
N ILE A 148 8.49 -3.09 15.98
CA ILE A 148 7.93 -3.18 17.32
C ILE A 148 8.51 -2.03 18.15
N VAL A 149 7.63 -1.23 18.75
CA VAL A 149 8.00 -0.02 19.51
C VAL A 149 7.45 -0.14 20.93
N PRO A 150 8.25 0.17 21.96
CA PRO A 150 7.75 0.21 23.34
C PRO A 150 6.87 1.45 23.57
N LEU A 151 5.68 1.25 24.15
CA LEU A 151 4.76 2.30 24.57
C LEU A 151 5.09 2.77 26.00
N GLY A 152 5.55 4.02 26.11
CA GLY A 152 5.66 4.76 27.37
C GLY A 152 6.92 5.63 27.43
N PRO A 153 6.86 6.81 28.09
CA PRO A 153 8.07 7.59 28.36
C PRO A 153 8.96 6.77 29.30
N GLY A 154 10.02 6.17 28.76
CA GLY A 154 10.95 5.32 29.52
C GLY A 154 10.92 3.82 29.23
N GLY A 155 10.20 3.36 28.19
CA GLY A 155 10.20 1.94 27.80
C GLY A 155 9.25 1.08 28.64
N GLY A 156 7.96 1.43 28.64
CA GLY A 156 6.95 0.61 29.29
C GLY A 156 6.88 -0.81 28.71
N PRO A 157 6.31 -1.80 29.44
CA PRO A 157 6.30 -3.21 29.05
C PRO A 157 5.37 -3.55 27.88
N LEU A 158 4.73 -2.55 27.28
CA LEU A 158 3.76 -2.71 26.19
C LEU A 158 4.45 -2.46 24.86
N GLU A 159 4.62 -3.50 24.07
CA GLU A 159 5.14 -3.42 22.71
C GLU A 159 3.98 -3.28 21.71
N ILE A 160 4.07 -2.30 20.80
CA ILE A 160 3.08 -2.11 19.73
C ILE A 160 3.75 -2.07 18.37
N TYR A 161 3.03 -2.56 17.36
CA TYR A 161 3.43 -2.39 15.97
C TYR A 161 3.48 -0.90 15.60
N ALA A 162 4.63 -0.44 15.10
CA ALA A 162 4.90 0.94 14.73
C ALA A 162 3.84 1.51 13.77
N GLY A 163 3.31 0.67 12.88
CA GLY A 163 2.25 1.05 11.96
C GLY A 163 0.95 1.44 12.64
N VAL A 164 0.57 0.77 13.73
CA VAL A 164 -0.64 1.09 14.49
C VAL A 164 -0.44 2.41 15.25
N ALA A 165 0.72 2.62 15.89
CA ALA A 165 1.03 3.88 16.55
C ALA A 165 1.00 5.06 15.56
N ALA A 166 1.62 4.90 14.39
CA ALA A 166 1.61 5.89 13.32
C ALA A 166 0.21 6.12 12.73
N LEU A 167 -0.62 5.08 12.64
CA LEU A 167 -2.01 5.18 12.18
C LEU A 167 -2.89 5.99 13.15
N VAL A 168 -2.71 5.81 14.45
CA VAL A 168 -3.42 6.61 15.47
C VAL A 168 -3.08 8.09 15.31
N LEU A 169 -1.80 8.42 15.10
CA LEU A 169 -1.40 9.80 14.84
C LEU A 169 -1.99 10.32 13.52
N ASN A 170 -1.94 9.54 12.45
CA ASN A 170 -2.53 9.89 11.15
C ASN A 170 -4.01 10.27 11.29
N LEU A 171 -4.81 9.42 11.94
CA LEU A 171 -6.23 9.68 12.20
C LEU A 171 -6.43 10.93 13.07
N THR A 172 -5.63 11.09 14.12
CA THR A 172 -5.72 12.25 15.02
C THR A 172 -5.46 13.56 14.26
N VAL A 173 -4.40 13.59 13.43
CA VAL A 173 -4.06 14.74 12.59
C VAL A 173 -5.16 14.98 11.55
N ALA A 174 -5.66 13.93 10.90
CA ALA A 174 -6.72 14.06 9.90
C ALA A 174 -8.01 14.66 10.49
N VAL A 175 -8.41 14.23 11.69
CA VAL A 175 -9.59 14.77 12.38
C VAL A 175 -9.35 16.20 12.85
N ALA A 176 -8.22 16.48 13.49
CA ALA A 176 -7.88 17.83 13.99
C ALA A 176 -7.77 18.85 12.86
N CYS A 177 -7.07 18.51 11.77
CA CYS A 177 -6.96 19.36 10.59
C CYS A 177 -8.30 19.53 9.88
N THR A 178 -9.16 18.50 9.85
CA THR A 178 -10.51 18.64 9.29
C THR A 178 -11.33 19.63 10.11
N ALA A 179 -11.29 19.54 11.44
CA ALA A 179 -11.99 20.48 12.32
C ALA A 179 -11.48 21.92 12.14
N ALA A 180 -10.16 22.10 12.02
CA ALA A 180 -9.55 23.41 11.78
C ALA A 180 -9.94 23.99 10.40
N LEU A 181 -9.85 23.19 9.33
CA LEU A 181 -10.20 23.61 7.97
C LEU A 181 -11.69 23.91 7.82
N HIS A 182 -12.55 23.18 8.53
CA HIS A 182 -13.98 23.46 8.57
C HIS A 182 -14.28 24.81 9.24
N ARG A 183 -13.59 25.12 10.37
CA ARG A 183 -13.70 26.42 11.03
C ARG A 183 -13.19 27.58 10.17
N LEU A 184 -12.20 27.32 9.32
CA LEU A 184 -11.62 28.31 8.40
C LEU A 184 -12.39 28.44 7.07
N GLY A 185 -13.47 27.67 6.87
CA GLY A 185 -14.30 27.75 5.66
C GLY A 185 -13.59 27.34 4.37
N VAL A 186 -12.53 26.52 4.46
CA VAL A 186 -11.72 26.15 3.28
C VAL A 186 -12.56 25.29 2.31
N PRO A 187 -12.64 25.66 1.01
CA PRO A 187 -13.38 24.87 0.03
C PRO A 187 -12.81 23.46 -0.12
N ARG A 188 -13.69 22.45 -0.16
CA ARG A 188 -13.32 21.02 -0.21
C ARG A 188 -12.74 20.53 -1.55
N GLY A 189 -12.63 21.41 -2.55
CA GLY A 189 -12.22 21.07 -3.92
C GLY A 189 -13.41 20.72 -4.83
N ALA A 190 -13.21 20.79 -6.15
CA ALA A 190 -14.25 20.46 -7.14
C ALA A 190 -14.46 18.94 -7.20
N ASP A 191 -15.73 18.53 -7.13
CA ASP A 191 -16.13 17.13 -7.29
C ASP A 191 -16.16 16.78 -8.79
N ALA A 192 -15.15 16.05 -9.26
CA ALA A 192 -15.09 15.58 -10.65
C ALA A 192 -15.98 14.35 -10.91
N THR A 193 -16.68 13.83 -9.88
CA THR A 193 -17.64 12.72 -10.01
C THR A 193 -19.08 13.16 -10.19
N ASP A 194 -19.37 14.47 -10.21
CA ASP A 194 -20.68 14.94 -10.67
C ASP A 194 -20.82 14.74 -12.18
N LEU A 195 -21.92 14.09 -12.59
CA LEU A 195 -22.27 13.92 -14.00
C LEU A 195 -22.39 15.30 -14.67
N PRO A 196 -21.90 15.48 -15.90
CA PRO A 196 -22.15 16.70 -16.66
C PRO A 196 -23.64 17.00 -16.66
N SER A 197 -24.03 18.23 -16.31
CA SER A 197 -25.44 18.69 -16.27
C SER A 197 -26.24 18.38 -17.56
N ARG A 198 -25.54 18.18 -18.69
CA ARG A 198 -26.10 17.75 -19.97
C ARG A 198 -26.72 16.34 -19.97
N LEU A 199 -26.35 15.45 -19.04
CA LEU A 199 -26.94 14.11 -18.91
C LEU A 199 -28.19 14.06 -18.02
N MET A 200 -28.42 15.08 -17.18
CA MET A 200 -29.63 15.16 -16.34
C MET A 200 -30.89 15.56 -17.13
N VAL A 201 -30.74 16.26 -18.26
CA VAL A 201 -31.87 16.81 -19.04
C VAL A 201 -32.62 15.74 -19.85
N ARG A 202 -32.03 14.56 -20.08
CA ARG A 202 -32.62 13.53 -20.98
C ARG A 202 -33.59 12.54 -20.31
N ARG A 203 -33.97 12.74 -19.04
CA ARG A 203 -35.02 11.97 -18.35
C ARG A 203 -36.28 12.82 -18.05
N ARG A 204 -36.83 13.50 -19.06
CA ARG A 204 -38.29 13.69 -19.06
C ARG A 204 -38.89 12.45 -19.73
N PRO A 205 -39.71 11.64 -19.04
CA PRO A 205 -40.55 10.68 -19.74
C PRO A 205 -41.51 11.50 -20.61
N GLU A 206 -41.48 11.27 -21.92
CA GLU A 206 -42.51 11.80 -22.81
C GLU A 206 -43.84 11.22 -22.35
N THR A 207 -44.67 12.06 -21.73
CA THR A 207 -46.05 11.73 -21.42
C THR A 207 -46.73 11.46 -22.76
N GLY A 208 -47.02 10.19 -23.03
CA GLY A 208 -47.83 9.78 -24.16
C GLY A 208 -49.20 10.44 -24.06
N ALA A 209 -49.41 11.50 -24.81
CA ALA A 209 -50.71 12.05 -25.08
C ALA A 209 -51.32 11.24 -26.24
N ASN A 210 -51.99 10.13 -25.89
CA ASN A 210 -53.11 9.68 -26.71
C ASN A 210 -54.20 10.73 -26.56
N ASN A 211 -54.67 11.29 -27.67
CA ASN A 211 -55.95 11.99 -27.73
C ASN A 211 -56.83 11.31 -28.81
N PRO A 212 -58.16 11.29 -28.62
CA PRO A 212 -59.11 10.41 -29.29
C PRO A 212 -59.37 10.73 -30.76
#